data_AF-Q23JS0-F1
#
_entry.id   AF-Q23JS0-F1
#
_cell.length_a   1.000
_cell.length_b   1.000
_cell.length_c   1.000
_cell.angle_alpha   90.00
_cell.angle_beta   90.00
_cell.angle_gamma   90.00
#
_symmetry.space_group_name_H-M   'P 1'
#
loop_
_entity.id
_entity.type
_entity.pdbx_description
1 polymer ?
#
loop_
_entity_poly.entity_id
_entity_poly.type
_entity_poly.pdbx_seq_one_letter_code
_entity_poly.pdbx_strand_id
1 'polypeptide(L)'
;MKKQFIILALLGIFALAQQECPENSFLKSEKCYCKEGYYGVSADKCVQCPDNTNSTPGYYNTRPDSTVADCNTCQYNYYVTVKGTKQSPATCTQCPEHSMTTYATRGINVTTEDKACLECEDGYYWNNKDGKKVCLPCGSEGAAPLDKQTAGKDASFCKMCKEGYFMTKAADPVTGQAAQCSKCPEKSGSGPQREVGSIANCGCIDSLADKLSDTVQSCVCKAGYTGQASNDRYKSGCEPACADNASKYDGRCACNKGYYGKSANYGDICEKCPELTTSNQCHGCNTGEKANLNSCYQCIENYYVSEVAGETSSNQHAATCKPCPENSYNKEGAMGSCQCFDQFAEKLNYSSTKCECKYGYTGNPATKKGEIGCVKKGSSSSGSSGSNSNSGSQGNSSNTNSGSSGNSSNTNSGSSGNSSNTNSGSSGSNENSEKKDKETSESQSINVSTNSANLKILALMMLLAILI
;
A
#
# COMPACT_ATOMS: atom_id res chain seq x y z
N MET A 1 1.07 7.13 -48.49
CA MET A 1 0.05 6.07 -48.33
C MET A 1 -0.03 5.49 -46.91
N LYS A 2 1.08 5.14 -46.22
CA LYS A 2 1.03 4.59 -44.84
C LYS A 2 0.33 5.49 -43.79
N LYS A 3 0.48 6.82 -43.85
CA LYS A 3 -0.18 7.76 -42.91
C LYS A 3 -1.72 7.84 -43.08
N GLN A 4 -2.25 7.55 -44.27
CA GLN A 4 -3.70 7.56 -44.50
C GLN A 4 -4.38 6.30 -43.96
N PHE A 5 -3.70 5.15 -43.97
CA PHE A 5 -4.21 3.92 -43.36
C PHE A 5 -4.30 4.00 -41.83
N ILE A 6 -3.38 4.72 -41.18
CA ILE A 6 -3.43 4.93 -39.72
C ILE A 6 -4.62 5.83 -39.34
N ILE A 7 -4.92 6.87 -40.11
CA ILE A 7 -6.09 7.74 -39.88
C ILE A 7 -7.40 6.99 -40.09
N LEU A 8 -7.49 6.14 -41.13
CA LEU A 8 -8.67 5.28 -41.37
C LEU A 8 -8.83 4.20 -40.29
N ALA A 9 -7.73 3.61 -39.79
CA ALA A 9 -7.77 2.65 -38.70
C ALA A 9 -8.19 3.31 -37.37
N LEU A 10 -7.68 4.50 -37.06
CA LEU A 10 -8.09 5.27 -35.88
C LEU A 10 -9.57 5.69 -35.96
N LEU A 11 -10.04 6.16 -37.12
CA LEU A 11 -11.46 6.47 -37.33
C LEU A 11 -12.36 5.22 -37.23
N GLY A 12 -11.87 4.05 -37.65
CA GLY A 12 -12.57 2.77 -37.47
C GLY A 12 -12.66 2.32 -36.00
N ILE A 13 -11.64 2.61 -35.18
CA ILE A 13 -11.65 2.32 -33.74
C ILE A 13 -12.58 3.29 -32.99
N PHE A 14 -12.65 4.57 -33.41
CA PHE A 14 -13.65 5.52 -32.88
C PHE A 14 -15.09 5.18 -33.31
N ALA A 15 -15.30 4.49 -34.45
CA ALA A 15 -16.62 3.99 -34.84
C ALA A 15 -17.08 2.75 -34.04
N LEU A 16 -16.15 2.06 -33.35
CA LEU A 16 -16.45 1.08 -32.31
C LEU A 16 -16.65 1.74 -30.93
N ALA A 17 -16.88 3.06 -30.90
CA ALA A 17 -17.35 3.76 -29.70
C ALA A 17 -18.44 2.91 -29.06
N GLN A 18 -18.15 2.47 -27.83
CA GLN A 18 -19.08 1.69 -27.05
C GLN A 18 -20.40 2.44 -27.09
N GLN A 19 -21.47 1.75 -27.49
CA GLN A 19 -22.80 2.34 -27.50
C GLN A 19 -23.13 2.72 -26.06
N GLU A 20 -22.82 3.96 -25.68
CA GLU A 20 -23.16 4.51 -24.39
C GLU A 20 -24.66 4.72 -24.39
N CYS A 21 -25.32 4.02 -23.48
CA CYS A 21 -26.75 4.19 -23.31
C CYS A 21 -27.02 5.57 -22.71
N PRO A 22 -28.13 6.24 -23.11
CA PRO A 22 -28.54 7.51 -22.53
C PRO A 22 -28.64 7.47 -21.00
N GLU A 23 -28.65 8.63 -20.36
CA GLU A 23 -28.83 8.73 -18.91
C GLU A 23 -30.07 7.96 -18.44
N ASN A 24 -29.99 7.32 -17.27
CA ASN A 24 -31.05 6.47 -16.71
C ASN A 24 -31.41 5.22 -17.54
N SER A 25 -30.53 4.81 -18.45
CA SER A 25 -30.62 3.52 -19.15
C SER A 25 -29.33 2.70 -18.99
N PHE A 26 -29.37 1.41 -19.34
CA PHE A 26 -28.23 0.50 -19.29
C PHE A 26 -28.24 -0.46 -20.49
N LEU A 27 -27.06 -0.92 -20.89
CA LEU A 27 -26.89 -1.82 -22.03
C LEU A 27 -27.14 -3.28 -21.61
N LYS A 28 -28.04 -3.97 -22.33
CA LYS A 28 -28.28 -5.41 -22.18
C LYS A 28 -28.52 -6.03 -23.55
N SER A 29 -27.73 -7.03 -23.95
CA SER A 29 -27.87 -7.69 -25.25
C SER A 29 -27.92 -6.72 -26.43
N GLU A 30 -26.96 -5.79 -26.50
CA GLU A 30 -26.80 -4.78 -27.58
C GLU A 30 -27.95 -3.77 -27.70
N LYS A 31 -28.87 -3.72 -26.73
CA LYS A 31 -29.94 -2.74 -26.66
C LYS A 31 -29.90 -2.00 -25.33
N CYS A 32 -30.22 -0.73 -25.36
CA CYS A 32 -30.38 0.08 -24.16
C CYS A 32 -31.79 -0.10 -23.59
N TYR A 33 -31.90 -0.20 -22.27
CA TYR A 33 -33.16 -0.27 -21.54
C TYR A 33 -33.13 0.72 -20.37
N CYS A 34 -34.27 1.32 -20.03
CA CYS A 34 -34.40 2.10 -18.81
C CYS A 34 -33.97 1.29 -17.58
N LYS A 35 -33.20 1.92 -16.69
CA LYS A 35 -32.76 1.34 -15.41
C LYS A 35 -33.96 0.98 -14.54
N GLU A 36 -33.73 0.14 -13.54
CA GLU A 36 -34.71 -0.09 -12.47
C GLU A 36 -35.13 1.26 -11.86
N GLY A 37 -36.43 1.44 -11.66
CA GLY A 37 -37.02 2.69 -11.15
C GLY A 37 -37.35 3.71 -12.23
N TYR A 38 -37.13 3.37 -13.51
CA TYR A 38 -37.46 4.22 -14.66
C TYR A 38 -38.31 3.45 -15.68
N TYR A 39 -39.12 4.16 -16.46
CA TYR A 39 -39.89 3.60 -17.57
C TYR A 39 -39.87 4.55 -18.76
N GLY A 40 -40.11 4.09 -19.98
CA GLY A 40 -40.07 4.98 -21.13
C GLY A 40 -40.42 4.31 -22.44
N VAL A 41 -40.87 5.13 -23.41
CA VAL A 41 -41.20 4.64 -24.75
C VAL A 41 -39.97 4.16 -25.53
N SER A 42 -38.78 4.59 -25.09
CA SER A 42 -37.47 4.27 -25.63
C SER A 42 -36.39 4.57 -24.58
N ALA A 43 -35.17 4.05 -24.78
CA ALA A 43 -34.08 4.19 -23.80
C ALA A 43 -33.54 5.63 -23.64
N ASP A 44 -33.79 6.49 -24.62
CA ASP A 44 -33.50 7.94 -24.58
C ASP A 44 -34.59 8.76 -23.87
N LYS A 45 -35.73 8.13 -23.54
CA LYS A 45 -36.90 8.80 -22.93
C LYS A 45 -37.35 8.11 -21.65
N CYS A 46 -36.38 7.77 -20.81
CA CYS A 46 -36.65 7.19 -19.49
C CYS A 46 -37.12 8.26 -18.50
N VAL A 47 -38.24 7.98 -17.85
CA VAL A 47 -38.89 8.80 -16.82
C VAL A 47 -38.87 8.04 -15.51
N GLN A 48 -38.55 8.72 -14.41
CA GLN A 48 -38.50 8.10 -13.08
C GLN A 48 -39.90 7.71 -12.60
N CYS A 49 -40.01 6.55 -11.97
CA CYS A 49 -41.24 6.11 -11.32
C CYS A 49 -41.56 7.00 -10.09
N PRO A 50 -42.80 7.48 -9.93
CA PRO A 50 -43.20 8.35 -8.81
C PRO A 50 -43.49 7.56 -7.52
N ASP A 51 -43.68 8.27 -6.40
CA ASP A 51 -44.34 7.77 -5.17
C ASP A 51 -43.84 6.43 -4.61
N ASN A 52 -42.52 6.24 -4.55
CA ASN A 52 -41.86 5.01 -4.08
C ASN A 52 -42.23 3.75 -4.89
N THR A 53 -42.68 3.94 -6.12
CA THR A 53 -42.89 2.85 -7.07
C THR A 53 -41.59 2.55 -7.81
N ASN A 54 -41.56 1.37 -8.42
CA ASN A 54 -40.42 0.84 -9.10
C ASN A 54 -40.88 0.04 -10.33
N SER A 55 -39.99 -0.12 -11.29
CA SER A 55 -40.21 -0.84 -12.55
C SER A 55 -39.13 -1.91 -12.74
N THR A 56 -39.52 -3.06 -13.27
CA THR A 56 -38.56 -4.13 -13.58
C THR A 56 -37.80 -3.79 -14.86
N PRO A 57 -36.46 -3.71 -14.84
CA PRO A 57 -35.67 -3.34 -16.00
C PRO A 57 -35.79 -4.37 -17.14
N GLY A 58 -35.88 -3.87 -18.39
CA GLY A 58 -35.85 -4.68 -19.61
C GLY A 58 -37.01 -4.34 -20.57
N TYR A 59 -37.54 -5.35 -21.25
CA TYR A 59 -38.66 -5.16 -22.19
C TYR A 59 -39.95 -4.65 -21.50
N TYR A 60 -40.07 -4.86 -20.19
CA TYR A 60 -41.25 -4.50 -19.42
C TYR A 60 -41.35 -3.02 -19.07
N ASN A 61 -40.24 -2.27 -19.06
CA ASN A 61 -40.23 -0.84 -18.76
C ASN A 61 -39.73 0.02 -19.93
N THR A 62 -39.30 -0.58 -21.04
CA THR A 62 -38.78 0.14 -22.22
C THR A 62 -39.41 -0.39 -23.50
N ARG A 63 -40.51 0.22 -23.95
CA ARG A 63 -41.23 -0.17 -25.18
C ARG A 63 -42.13 0.95 -25.70
N PRO A 64 -42.49 1.01 -26.99
CA PRO A 64 -43.25 2.15 -27.56
C PRO A 64 -44.59 2.47 -26.88
N ASP A 65 -45.21 1.48 -26.25
CA ASP A 65 -46.46 1.56 -25.48
C ASP A 65 -46.23 1.63 -23.96
N SER A 66 -45.00 1.88 -23.51
CA SER A 66 -44.68 2.00 -22.09
C SER A 66 -45.45 3.19 -21.49
N THR A 67 -46.03 2.95 -20.31
CA THR A 67 -46.82 3.93 -19.58
C THR A 67 -46.42 3.93 -18.11
N VAL A 68 -46.95 4.87 -17.34
CA VAL A 68 -46.75 4.89 -15.89
C VAL A 68 -47.19 3.60 -15.18
N ALA A 69 -48.04 2.78 -15.83
CA ALA A 69 -48.41 1.44 -15.36
C ALA A 69 -47.22 0.48 -15.22
N ASP A 70 -46.11 0.73 -15.91
CA ASP A 70 -44.90 -0.07 -15.80
C ASP A 70 -44.18 0.14 -14.45
N CYS A 71 -44.54 1.21 -13.72
CA CYS A 71 -44.22 1.42 -12.31
C CYS A 71 -45.21 0.66 -11.41
N ASN A 72 -45.24 -0.67 -11.58
CA ASN A 72 -46.21 -1.56 -10.91
C ASN A 72 -45.65 -2.27 -9.67
N THR A 73 -44.39 -2.03 -9.32
CA THR A 73 -43.79 -2.57 -8.09
C THR A 73 -43.50 -1.43 -7.11
N CYS A 74 -43.20 -1.76 -5.87
CA CYS A 74 -42.80 -0.79 -4.86
C CYS A 74 -41.30 -0.91 -4.57
N GLN A 75 -40.70 0.20 -4.15
CA GLN A 75 -39.34 0.23 -3.61
C GLN A 75 -39.22 -0.65 -2.36
N TYR A 76 -37.99 -0.88 -1.92
CA TYR A 76 -37.75 -1.67 -0.71
C TYR A 76 -38.43 -1.05 0.52
N ASN A 77 -38.98 -1.88 1.40
CA ASN A 77 -39.80 -1.50 2.56
C ASN A 77 -41.17 -0.89 2.23
N TYR A 78 -41.62 -0.99 0.98
CA TYR A 78 -42.98 -0.62 0.57
C TYR A 78 -43.68 -1.80 -0.11
N TYR A 79 -45.01 -1.84 -0.01
CA TYR A 79 -45.86 -2.85 -0.64
C TYR A 79 -47.04 -2.22 -1.40
N VAL A 80 -47.55 -2.95 -2.39
CA VAL A 80 -48.58 -2.44 -3.32
C VAL A 80 -49.97 -2.53 -2.68
N THR A 81 -50.60 -1.39 -2.39
CA THR A 81 -52.00 -1.34 -1.92
C THR A 81 -53.00 -1.16 -3.05
N VAL A 82 -52.61 -0.49 -4.13
CA VAL A 82 -53.42 -0.34 -5.35
C VAL A 82 -52.56 -0.67 -6.57
N LYS A 83 -53.06 -1.53 -7.45
CA LYS A 83 -52.36 -1.90 -8.69
C LYS A 83 -52.33 -0.71 -9.66
N GLY A 84 -51.18 -0.51 -10.31
CA GLY A 84 -51.03 0.49 -11.37
C GLY A 84 -51.98 0.25 -12.55
N THR A 85 -52.43 1.35 -13.15
CA THR A 85 -53.27 1.40 -14.35
C THR A 85 -52.52 2.15 -15.46
N LYS A 86 -53.05 2.16 -16.70
CA LYS A 86 -52.42 2.91 -17.80
C LYS A 86 -52.22 4.39 -17.49
N GLN A 87 -53.05 4.96 -16.60
CA GLN A 87 -53.05 6.37 -16.24
C GLN A 87 -52.40 6.67 -14.88
N SER A 88 -52.15 5.65 -14.05
CA SER A 88 -51.64 5.83 -12.70
C SER A 88 -50.62 4.75 -12.33
N PRO A 89 -49.54 5.09 -11.63
CA PRO A 89 -48.61 4.10 -11.08
C PRO A 89 -49.32 3.23 -10.03
N ALA A 90 -48.65 2.18 -9.54
CA ALA A 90 -49.10 1.52 -8.32
C ALA A 90 -49.13 2.50 -7.14
N THR A 91 -50.00 2.24 -6.16
CA THR A 91 -49.93 2.93 -4.86
C THR A 91 -49.15 2.07 -3.90
N CYS A 92 -48.10 2.64 -3.33
CA CYS A 92 -47.21 1.97 -2.41
C CYS A 92 -47.44 2.47 -0.97
N THR A 93 -47.49 1.54 -0.03
CA THR A 93 -47.58 1.83 1.40
C THR A 93 -46.36 1.28 2.10
N GLN A 94 -45.78 2.06 3.01
CA GLN A 94 -44.59 1.66 3.74
C GLN A 94 -44.94 0.53 4.72
N CYS A 95 -44.04 -0.44 4.86
CA CYS A 95 -44.12 -1.40 5.94
C CYS A 95 -44.00 -0.69 7.31
N PRO A 96 -44.52 -1.31 8.39
CA PRO A 96 -44.30 -0.81 9.75
C PRO A 96 -42.82 -0.62 10.06
N GLU A 97 -42.53 0.19 11.08
CA GLU A 97 -41.16 0.48 11.50
C GLU A 97 -40.32 -0.80 11.66
N HIS A 98 -39.11 -0.80 11.09
CA HIS A 98 -38.18 -1.93 11.04
C HIS A 98 -38.69 -3.21 10.37
N SER A 99 -39.85 -3.18 9.73
CA SER A 99 -40.39 -4.28 8.93
C SER A 99 -40.04 -4.07 7.46
N MET A 100 -39.78 -5.15 6.75
CA MET A 100 -39.30 -5.13 5.36
C MET A 100 -40.10 -6.10 4.49
N THR A 101 -40.16 -5.78 3.20
CA THR A 101 -40.70 -6.69 2.18
C THR A 101 -39.65 -7.69 1.73
N THR A 102 -40.07 -8.92 1.46
CA THR A 102 -39.20 -9.95 0.85
C THR A 102 -39.08 -9.74 -0.65
N TYR A 103 -38.05 -10.29 -1.28
CA TYR A 103 -37.94 -10.32 -2.75
C TYR A 103 -39.16 -10.99 -3.41
N ALA A 104 -39.75 -12.02 -2.78
CA ALA A 104 -40.93 -12.72 -3.32
C ALA A 104 -42.18 -11.83 -3.30
N THR A 105 -42.26 -10.86 -2.38
CA THR A 105 -43.39 -9.93 -2.26
C THR A 105 -43.19 -8.64 -3.06
N ARG A 106 -41.98 -8.36 -3.57
CA ARG A 106 -41.71 -7.22 -4.46
C ARG A 106 -42.32 -7.49 -5.85
N GLY A 107 -43.57 -7.08 -6.06
CA GLY A 107 -44.25 -7.11 -7.36
C GLY A 107 -45.41 -8.10 -7.49
N ILE A 108 -45.72 -8.86 -6.44
CA ILE A 108 -47.01 -9.53 -6.33
C ILE A 108 -48.03 -8.48 -5.85
N ASN A 109 -49.27 -8.54 -6.34
CA ASN A 109 -50.39 -7.71 -5.83
C ASN A 109 -50.73 -8.14 -4.40
N VAL A 110 -49.86 -7.83 -3.44
CA VAL A 110 -50.06 -8.14 -2.03
C VAL A 110 -50.76 -6.95 -1.41
N THR A 111 -52.08 -7.03 -1.35
CA THR A 111 -52.94 -5.90 -0.93
C THR A 111 -52.96 -5.66 0.59
N THR A 112 -52.30 -6.50 1.38
CA THR A 112 -52.34 -6.43 2.85
C THR A 112 -50.94 -6.49 3.46
N GLU A 113 -50.74 -5.68 4.51
CA GLU A 113 -49.48 -5.53 5.25
C GLU A 113 -48.93 -6.87 5.77
N ASP A 114 -49.80 -7.70 6.35
CA ASP A 114 -49.50 -8.98 6.99
C ASP A 114 -48.85 -10.01 6.05
N LYS A 115 -49.12 -9.88 4.74
CA LYS A 115 -48.59 -10.72 3.68
C LYS A 115 -47.37 -10.12 2.99
N ALA A 116 -47.17 -8.81 3.10
CA ALA A 116 -46.10 -8.12 2.39
C ALA A 116 -44.86 -7.90 3.26
N CYS A 117 -45.07 -7.49 4.51
CA CYS A 117 -44.02 -7.15 5.47
C CYS A 117 -43.69 -8.39 6.30
N LEU A 118 -42.88 -9.29 5.74
CA LEU A 118 -42.61 -10.62 6.33
C LEU A 118 -41.26 -10.72 7.03
N GLU A 119 -40.39 -9.73 6.87
CA GLU A 119 -39.05 -9.72 7.48
C GLU A 119 -38.86 -8.51 8.38
N CYS A 120 -37.98 -8.63 9.36
CA CYS A 120 -37.48 -7.47 10.11
C CYS A 120 -36.09 -7.06 9.61
N GLU A 121 -35.76 -5.78 9.77
CA GLU A 121 -34.41 -5.24 9.59
C GLU A 121 -33.38 -6.01 10.43
N ASP A 122 -32.10 -5.95 10.01
CA ASP A 122 -31.03 -6.61 10.75
C ASP A 122 -30.91 -6.06 12.17
N GLY A 123 -30.93 -6.96 13.15
CA GLY A 123 -30.94 -6.61 14.58
C GLY A 123 -32.33 -6.51 15.19
N TYR A 124 -33.38 -6.83 14.45
CA TYR A 124 -34.76 -6.86 14.92
C TYR A 124 -35.35 -8.28 14.81
N TYR A 125 -36.35 -8.57 15.64
CA TYR A 125 -37.12 -9.80 15.60
C TYR A 125 -38.62 -9.49 15.59
N TRP A 126 -39.39 -10.41 15.03
CA TRP A 126 -40.85 -10.34 15.04
C TRP A 126 -41.40 -10.67 16.43
N ASN A 127 -42.08 -9.73 17.08
CA ASN A 127 -42.93 -9.97 18.23
C ASN A 127 -44.39 -10.11 17.77
N ASN A 128 -45.07 -11.16 18.22
CA ASN A 128 -46.49 -11.40 17.94
C ASN A 128 -47.32 -11.72 19.20
N LYS A 129 -46.93 -11.18 20.37
CA LYS A 129 -47.64 -11.44 21.64
C LYS A 129 -49.11 -10.98 21.60
N ASP A 130 -49.40 -9.90 20.87
CA ASP A 130 -50.74 -9.28 20.81
C ASP A 130 -51.51 -9.60 19.52
N GLY A 131 -51.05 -10.60 18.74
CA GLY A 131 -51.63 -10.92 17.42
C GLY A 131 -51.31 -9.90 16.31
N LYS A 132 -50.57 -8.82 16.65
CA LYS A 132 -49.99 -7.88 15.70
C LYS A 132 -48.50 -8.18 15.55
N LYS A 133 -48.05 -8.33 14.30
CA LYS A 133 -46.64 -8.45 13.97
C LYS A 133 -45.96 -7.09 14.14
N VAL A 134 -45.01 -6.98 15.06
CA VAL A 134 -44.18 -5.78 15.26
C VAL A 134 -42.72 -6.19 15.34
N CYS A 135 -41.83 -5.50 14.62
CA CYS A 135 -40.40 -5.72 14.74
C CYS A 135 -39.84 -4.98 15.96
N LEU A 136 -39.22 -5.71 16.89
CA LEU A 136 -38.58 -5.16 18.08
C LEU A 136 -37.07 -5.42 18.05
N PRO A 137 -36.24 -4.53 18.62
CA PRO A 137 -34.80 -4.70 18.60
C PRO A 137 -34.39 -5.92 19.44
N CYS A 138 -33.34 -6.62 19.02
CA CYS A 138 -32.75 -7.72 19.77
C CYS A 138 -32.10 -7.29 21.10
N GLY A 139 -31.92 -5.98 21.35
CA GLY A 139 -31.43 -5.45 22.62
C GLY A 139 -29.92 -5.56 22.86
N SER A 140 -29.20 -6.40 22.13
CA SER A 140 -27.73 -6.41 22.07
C SER A 140 -27.26 -5.98 20.68
N GLU A 141 -26.26 -5.09 20.62
CA GLU A 141 -25.62 -4.73 19.35
C GLU A 141 -25.04 -5.99 18.70
N GLY A 142 -25.36 -6.21 17.43
CA GLY A 142 -24.88 -7.36 16.66
C GLY A 142 -25.68 -8.66 16.85
N ALA A 143 -26.60 -8.73 17.80
CA ALA A 143 -27.50 -9.88 17.90
C ALA A 143 -28.56 -9.84 16.78
N ALA A 144 -28.88 -11.00 16.22
CA ALA A 144 -29.84 -11.15 15.14
C ALA A 144 -30.60 -12.48 15.27
N PRO A 145 -31.83 -12.58 14.75
CA PRO A 145 -32.52 -13.86 14.63
C PRO A 145 -31.82 -14.77 13.61
N LEU A 146 -31.97 -16.08 13.81
CA LEU A 146 -31.46 -17.06 12.86
C LEU A 146 -32.18 -16.98 11.50
N ASP A 147 -33.47 -16.72 11.55
CA ASP A 147 -34.33 -16.55 10.38
C ASP A 147 -35.12 -15.25 10.56
N LYS A 148 -34.99 -14.33 9.60
CA LYS A 148 -35.66 -13.03 9.59
C LYS A 148 -37.19 -13.15 9.41
N GLN A 149 -37.67 -14.29 8.91
CA GLN A 149 -39.08 -14.56 8.64
C GLN A 149 -39.80 -15.24 9.80
N THR A 150 -39.05 -15.82 10.76
CA THR A 150 -39.65 -16.57 11.86
C THR A 150 -40.10 -15.62 12.98
N ALA A 151 -41.39 -15.71 13.32
CA ALA A 151 -41.97 -14.98 14.44
C ALA A 151 -41.48 -15.51 15.79
N GLY A 152 -41.17 -14.58 16.70
CA GLY A 152 -40.75 -14.85 18.07
C GLY A 152 -41.73 -14.37 19.13
N LYS A 153 -41.65 -14.98 20.32
CA LYS A 153 -42.36 -14.46 21.50
C LYS A 153 -41.61 -13.29 22.11
N ASP A 154 -40.29 -13.30 22.12
CA ASP A 154 -39.44 -12.29 22.74
C ASP A 154 -38.03 -12.29 22.14
N ALA A 155 -37.12 -11.50 22.73
CA ALA A 155 -35.78 -11.29 22.23
C ALA A 155 -34.90 -12.56 22.24
N SER A 156 -35.30 -13.64 22.92
CA SER A 156 -34.58 -14.92 22.88
C SER A 156 -34.52 -15.57 21.50
N PHE A 157 -35.29 -15.06 20.52
CA PHE A 157 -35.19 -15.45 19.12
C PHE A 157 -33.92 -14.91 18.42
N CYS A 158 -33.29 -13.89 18.99
CA CYS A 158 -32.03 -13.34 18.53
C CYS A 158 -30.85 -14.19 19.03
N LYS A 159 -30.69 -15.38 18.44
CA LYS A 159 -29.74 -16.43 18.86
C LYS A 159 -28.40 -16.38 18.13
N MET A 160 -28.15 -15.37 17.30
CA MET A 160 -26.95 -15.29 16.47
C MET A 160 -26.27 -13.94 16.63
N CYS A 161 -24.95 -13.90 16.55
CA CYS A 161 -24.20 -12.68 16.31
C CYS A 161 -23.90 -12.51 14.82
N LYS A 162 -24.17 -11.32 14.28
CA LYS A 162 -23.94 -10.99 12.87
C LYS A 162 -22.45 -10.98 12.52
N GLU A 163 -22.15 -10.95 11.21
CA GLU A 163 -20.78 -10.83 10.71
C GLU A 163 -20.05 -9.65 11.36
N GLY A 164 -18.80 -9.86 11.78
CA GLY A 164 -17.99 -8.89 12.51
C GLY A 164 -18.28 -8.79 14.01
N TYR A 165 -19.09 -9.69 14.57
CA TYR A 165 -19.35 -9.82 16.01
C TYR A 165 -19.09 -11.26 16.48
N PHE A 166 -18.67 -11.41 17.73
CA PHE A 166 -18.57 -12.71 18.40
C PHE A 166 -19.52 -12.79 19.59
N MET A 167 -19.95 -14.00 19.94
CA MET A 167 -20.97 -14.21 20.99
C MET A 167 -20.30 -14.37 22.36
N THR A 168 -20.66 -13.52 23.32
CA THR A 168 -20.17 -13.59 24.71
C THR A 168 -21.16 -14.28 25.65
N LYS A 169 -22.46 -14.28 25.29
CA LYS A 169 -23.51 -15.00 26.03
C LYS A 169 -24.59 -15.49 25.07
N ALA A 170 -25.03 -16.74 25.23
CA ALA A 170 -26.15 -17.27 24.45
C ALA A 170 -27.47 -16.61 24.84
N ALA A 171 -28.43 -16.62 23.92
CA ALA A 171 -29.81 -16.22 24.22
C ALA A 171 -30.43 -17.14 25.28
N ASP A 172 -31.24 -16.57 26.17
CA ASP A 172 -31.91 -17.29 27.25
C ASP A 172 -33.43 -17.29 27.01
N PRO A 173 -34.01 -18.45 26.62
CA PRO A 173 -35.45 -18.57 26.37
C PRO A 173 -36.30 -18.56 27.64
N VAL A 174 -35.71 -18.77 28.82
CA VAL A 174 -36.43 -18.74 30.11
C VAL A 174 -36.64 -17.30 30.54
N THR A 175 -35.61 -16.46 30.39
CA THR A 175 -35.69 -15.04 30.75
C THR A 175 -36.13 -14.15 29.58
N GLY A 176 -36.24 -14.70 28.38
CA GLY A 176 -36.55 -13.95 27.15
C GLY A 176 -35.43 -13.01 26.69
N GLN A 177 -34.18 -13.27 27.09
CA GLN A 177 -33.02 -12.45 26.73
C GLN A 177 -32.40 -12.91 25.41
N ALA A 178 -32.01 -11.95 24.56
CA ALA A 178 -31.23 -12.22 23.36
C ALA A 178 -29.79 -12.67 23.66
N ALA A 179 -29.11 -13.17 22.64
CA ALA A 179 -27.67 -13.37 22.70
C ALA A 179 -26.96 -12.03 22.95
N GLN A 180 -25.88 -12.06 23.71
CA GLN A 180 -24.98 -10.92 23.87
C GLN A 180 -23.81 -11.09 22.91
N CYS A 181 -23.61 -10.06 22.11
CA CYS A 181 -22.58 -10.02 21.08
C CYS A 181 -21.62 -8.87 21.35
N SER A 182 -20.36 -9.07 20.99
CA SER A 182 -19.32 -8.04 21.08
C SER A 182 -18.71 -7.86 19.70
N LYS A 183 -18.49 -6.61 19.31
CA LYS A 183 -17.89 -6.28 18.02
C LYS A 183 -16.46 -6.79 17.98
N CYS A 184 -16.07 -7.40 16.87
CA CYS A 184 -14.67 -7.73 16.63
C CYS A 184 -13.82 -6.44 16.62
N PRO A 185 -12.57 -6.48 17.10
CA PRO A 185 -11.65 -5.34 17.04
C PRO A 185 -11.51 -4.76 15.64
N GLU A 186 -11.04 -3.51 15.54
CA GLU A 186 -10.74 -2.91 14.23
C GLU A 186 -9.80 -3.80 13.41
N LYS A 187 -9.99 -3.82 12.08
CA LYS A 187 -9.21 -4.61 11.12
C LYS A 187 -9.30 -6.13 11.32
N SER A 188 -10.32 -6.56 12.05
CA SER A 188 -10.69 -7.97 12.19
C SER A 188 -12.15 -8.19 11.82
N GLY A 189 -12.52 -9.46 11.66
CA GLY A 189 -13.90 -9.85 11.40
C GLY A 189 -14.15 -11.30 11.81
N SER A 190 -15.42 -11.65 11.89
CA SER A 190 -15.91 -13.00 12.16
C SER A 190 -17.05 -13.30 11.20
N GLY A 191 -17.25 -14.57 10.85
CA GLY A 191 -18.52 -14.98 10.27
C GLY A 191 -19.65 -14.94 11.31
N PRO A 192 -20.92 -15.15 10.89
CA PRO A 192 -22.03 -15.23 11.83
C PRO A 192 -21.83 -16.35 12.87
N GLN A 193 -22.14 -16.09 14.13
CA GLN A 193 -21.87 -17.01 15.25
C GLN A 193 -23.14 -17.44 15.98
N ARG A 194 -23.23 -18.72 16.35
CA ARG A 194 -24.37 -19.30 17.09
C ARG A 194 -23.99 -19.87 18.46
N GLU A 195 -22.70 -19.95 18.74
CA GLU A 195 -22.15 -20.54 19.94
C GLU A 195 -21.36 -19.48 20.70
N VAL A 196 -21.40 -19.56 22.02
CA VAL A 196 -20.61 -18.69 22.89
C VAL A 196 -19.13 -18.96 22.63
N GLY A 197 -18.36 -17.89 22.45
CA GLY A 197 -16.92 -17.95 22.25
C GLY A 197 -16.23 -16.74 22.86
N SER A 198 -14.99 -16.52 22.45
CA SER A 198 -14.21 -15.35 22.84
C SER A 198 -13.76 -14.55 21.62
N ILE A 199 -12.97 -13.52 21.86
CA ILE A 199 -12.33 -12.72 20.81
C ILE A 199 -11.50 -13.56 19.83
N ALA A 200 -11.07 -14.77 20.22
CA ALA A 200 -10.37 -15.72 19.36
C ALA A 200 -11.20 -16.21 18.16
N ASN A 201 -12.51 -15.97 18.19
CA ASN A 201 -13.43 -16.21 17.08
C ASN A 201 -13.37 -15.11 16.00
N CYS A 202 -12.77 -13.96 16.31
CA CYS A 202 -12.43 -12.93 15.34
C CYS A 202 -11.08 -13.25 14.71
N GLY A 203 -10.97 -13.09 13.39
CA GLY A 203 -9.72 -13.18 12.65
C GLY A 203 -9.29 -11.82 12.14
N CYS A 204 -8.00 -11.51 12.24
CA CYS A 204 -7.44 -10.34 11.55
C CYS A 204 -7.60 -10.50 10.04
N ILE A 205 -7.98 -9.42 9.36
CA ILE A 205 -8.13 -9.41 7.89
C ILE A 205 -6.75 -9.58 7.24
N ASP A 206 -5.73 -8.97 7.83
CA ASP A 206 -4.34 -9.09 7.44
C ASP A 206 -3.77 -10.46 7.88
N SER A 207 -3.33 -11.28 6.91
CA SER A 207 -2.81 -12.62 7.16
C SER A 207 -1.44 -12.64 7.86
N LEU A 208 -0.73 -11.50 7.87
CA LEU A 208 0.54 -11.30 8.54
C LEU A 208 0.39 -10.65 9.92
N ALA A 209 -0.85 -10.44 10.40
CA ALA A 209 -1.14 -10.05 11.77
C ALA A 209 -1.31 -11.26 12.71
N ASP A 210 -0.97 -11.08 13.98
CA ASP A 210 -1.14 -12.09 15.02
C ASP A 210 -2.62 -12.45 15.20
N LYS A 211 -2.87 -13.73 15.53
CA LYS A 211 -4.23 -14.20 15.80
C LYS A 211 -4.73 -13.57 17.09
N LEU A 212 -5.96 -13.05 17.07
CA LEU A 212 -6.62 -12.54 18.26
C LEU A 212 -6.80 -13.64 19.32
N SER A 213 -6.65 -13.26 20.58
CA SER A 213 -6.76 -14.13 21.75
C SER A 213 -7.11 -13.29 22.98
N ASP A 214 -7.28 -13.92 24.14
CA ASP A 214 -7.57 -13.20 25.38
C ASP A 214 -6.44 -12.22 25.78
N THR A 215 -5.21 -12.45 25.31
CA THR A 215 -4.05 -11.57 25.52
C THR A 215 -3.78 -10.63 24.34
N VAL A 216 -4.28 -10.94 23.14
CA VAL A 216 -4.10 -10.14 21.93
C VAL A 216 -5.45 -9.60 21.47
N GLN A 217 -5.79 -8.39 21.93
CA GLN A 217 -7.10 -7.76 21.71
C GLN A 217 -7.18 -6.88 20.45
N SER A 218 -6.10 -6.73 19.71
CA SER A 218 -6.04 -5.94 18.48
C SER A 218 -5.14 -6.59 17.44
N CYS A 219 -5.43 -6.38 16.15
CA CYS A 219 -4.59 -6.88 15.07
C CYS A 219 -3.27 -6.11 15.00
N VAL A 220 -2.21 -6.76 15.46
CA VAL A 220 -0.82 -6.29 15.38
C VAL A 220 -0.04 -7.19 14.44
N CYS A 221 0.95 -6.66 13.74
CA CYS A 221 1.77 -7.46 12.85
C CYS A 221 2.53 -8.53 13.65
N LYS A 222 2.61 -9.74 13.10
CA LYS A 222 3.38 -10.85 13.68
C LYS A 222 4.82 -10.41 13.93
N ALA A 223 5.48 -11.03 14.91
CA ALA A 223 6.92 -10.93 15.05
C ALA A 223 7.62 -11.23 13.70
N GLY A 224 8.55 -10.38 13.27
CA GLY A 224 9.09 -10.44 11.90
C GLY A 224 8.55 -9.35 10.96
N TYR A 225 7.44 -8.72 11.32
CA TYR A 225 6.74 -7.75 10.49
C TYR A 225 6.59 -6.41 11.21
N THR A 226 6.56 -5.34 10.44
CA THR A 226 6.32 -3.96 10.88
C THR A 226 5.14 -3.38 10.11
N GLY A 227 4.79 -2.13 10.42
CA GLY A 227 3.66 -1.43 9.83
C GLY A 227 2.38 -1.57 10.65
N GLN A 228 1.25 -1.47 9.97
CA GLN A 228 -0.07 -1.58 10.60
C GLN A 228 -0.89 -2.59 9.82
N ALA A 229 -1.58 -3.50 10.54
CA ALA A 229 -2.49 -4.45 9.89
C ALA A 229 -3.48 -3.73 8.96
N SER A 230 -3.75 -4.32 7.80
CA SER A 230 -4.68 -3.78 6.80
C SER A 230 -6.13 -4.20 7.08
N ASN A 231 -7.08 -3.40 6.60
CA ASN A 231 -8.51 -3.75 6.51
C ASN A 231 -8.90 -4.34 5.13
N ASP A 232 -7.96 -4.41 4.19
CA ASP A 232 -8.15 -4.98 2.86
C ASP A 232 -7.69 -6.44 2.85
N ARG A 233 -8.57 -7.36 2.44
CA ARG A 233 -8.27 -8.80 2.36
C ARG A 233 -7.21 -9.13 1.30
N TYR A 234 -7.00 -8.25 0.33
CA TYR A 234 -6.07 -8.46 -0.79
C TYR A 234 -4.75 -7.73 -0.65
N LYS A 235 -4.62 -6.84 0.33
CA LYS A 235 -3.42 -6.04 0.55
C LYS A 235 -3.02 -6.10 2.02
N SER A 236 -1.82 -6.62 2.28
CA SER A 236 -1.22 -6.58 3.61
C SER A 236 -0.74 -5.17 3.94
N GLY A 237 -1.00 -4.72 5.15
CA GLY A 237 -0.41 -3.52 5.74
C GLY A 237 0.77 -3.86 6.65
N CYS A 238 0.87 -5.13 7.04
CA CYS A 238 2.05 -5.71 7.65
C CYS A 238 3.08 -6.06 6.57
N GLU A 239 4.31 -5.61 6.77
CA GLU A 239 5.43 -5.81 5.85
C GLU A 239 6.63 -6.37 6.59
N PRO A 240 7.52 -7.15 5.93
CA PRO A 240 8.71 -7.65 6.60
C PRO A 240 9.48 -6.51 7.25
N ALA A 241 9.69 -6.60 8.56
CA ALA A 241 10.58 -5.70 9.25
C ALA A 241 12.01 -6.02 8.79
N CYS A 242 12.88 -5.01 8.74
CA CYS A 242 14.29 -5.25 8.44
C CYS A 242 15.04 -5.58 9.73
N ALA A 243 16.06 -6.43 9.62
CA ALA A 243 17.00 -6.72 10.68
C ALA A 243 17.75 -5.47 11.16
N ASP A 244 18.45 -5.58 12.29
CA ASP A 244 19.39 -4.55 12.71
C ASP A 244 20.47 -4.33 11.64
N ASN A 245 20.81 -3.06 11.38
CA ASN A 245 21.69 -2.65 10.28
C ASN A 245 21.20 -3.04 8.88
N ALA A 246 19.90 -3.23 8.69
CA ALA A 246 19.27 -3.31 7.39
C ALA A 246 18.26 -2.17 7.20
N SER A 247 17.97 -1.87 5.94
CA SER A 247 16.89 -0.97 5.56
C SER A 247 16.25 -1.41 4.26
N LYS A 248 15.11 -0.82 3.94
CA LYS A 248 14.41 -1.11 2.69
C LYS A 248 15.19 -0.53 1.51
N TYR A 249 15.46 -1.40 0.55
CA TYR A 249 16.01 -1.10 -0.75
C TYR A 249 15.09 -1.76 -1.78
N ASP A 250 14.64 -1.04 -2.82
CA ASP A 250 13.76 -1.61 -3.85
C ASP A 250 12.56 -2.45 -3.33
N GLY A 251 11.94 -1.99 -2.24
CA GLY A 251 10.79 -2.64 -1.61
C GLY A 251 11.07 -3.89 -0.76
N ARG A 252 12.34 -4.30 -0.60
CA ARG A 252 12.75 -5.45 0.24
C ARG A 252 13.84 -5.04 1.22
N CYS A 253 14.06 -5.81 2.27
CA CYS A 253 15.14 -5.51 3.21
C CYS A 253 16.50 -5.91 2.66
N ALA A 254 17.47 -5.01 2.75
CA ALA A 254 18.88 -5.25 2.43
C ALA A 254 19.76 -4.68 3.54
N CYS A 255 20.85 -5.38 3.86
CA CYS A 255 21.86 -4.89 4.79
C CYS A 255 22.36 -3.52 4.33
N ASN A 256 22.53 -2.59 5.26
CA ASN A 256 23.04 -1.25 4.99
C ASN A 256 24.45 -1.32 4.40
N LYS A 257 24.87 -0.23 3.75
CA LYS A 257 26.23 -0.10 3.21
C LYS A 257 27.28 -0.40 4.30
N GLY A 258 28.27 -1.21 3.97
CA GLY A 258 29.29 -1.66 4.92
C GLY A 258 28.87 -2.84 5.81
N TYR A 259 27.70 -3.43 5.55
CA TYR A 259 27.22 -4.65 6.21
C TYR A 259 26.89 -5.74 5.18
N TYR A 260 26.92 -7.00 5.61
CA TYR A 260 26.56 -8.17 4.81
C TYR A 260 25.81 -9.19 5.68
N GLY A 261 24.98 -10.05 5.09
CA GLY A 261 24.28 -11.08 5.85
C GLY A 261 23.40 -11.97 4.98
N LYS A 262 23.10 -13.19 5.45
CA LYS A 262 22.32 -14.18 4.68
C LYS A 262 20.87 -13.76 4.43
N SER A 263 20.30 -12.93 5.30
CA SER A 263 18.98 -12.35 5.15
C SER A 263 18.94 -11.05 5.95
N ALA A 264 18.31 -10.03 5.37
CA ALA A 264 18.14 -8.73 6.01
C ALA A 264 16.73 -8.54 6.55
N ASN A 265 15.90 -9.58 6.50
CA ASN A 265 14.59 -9.58 7.13
C ASN A 265 14.73 -9.77 8.65
N TYR A 266 13.73 -9.33 9.40
CA TYR A 266 13.73 -9.35 10.86
C TYR A 266 13.95 -10.75 11.43
N GLY A 267 14.81 -10.81 12.46
CA GLY A 267 15.25 -12.05 13.11
C GLY A 267 16.62 -12.53 12.62
N ASP A 268 17.10 -12.04 11.48
CA ASP A 268 18.45 -12.31 10.97
C ASP A 268 19.45 -11.19 11.33
N ILE A 269 20.71 -11.40 11.01
CA ILE A 269 21.82 -10.51 11.38
C ILE A 269 22.52 -9.99 10.13
N CYS A 270 22.66 -8.66 10.04
CA CYS A 270 23.60 -8.00 9.15
C CYS A 270 24.89 -7.72 9.92
N GLU A 271 25.97 -8.38 9.54
CA GLU A 271 27.30 -8.25 10.12
C GLU A 271 28.07 -7.13 9.45
N LYS A 272 28.88 -6.42 10.24
CA LYS A 272 29.74 -5.35 9.72
C LYS A 272 30.86 -5.95 8.88
N CYS A 273 31.15 -5.34 7.74
CA CYS A 273 32.32 -5.69 6.95
C CYS A 273 33.63 -5.51 7.77
N PRO A 274 34.66 -6.35 7.53
CA PRO A 274 35.98 -6.19 8.14
C PRO A 274 36.55 -4.79 7.96
N GLU A 275 37.50 -4.41 8.83
CA GLU A 275 38.13 -3.09 8.76
C GLU A 275 38.63 -2.75 7.35
N LEU A 276 38.43 -1.48 6.96
CA LEU A 276 38.82 -0.92 5.67
C LEU A 276 38.03 -1.42 4.45
N THR A 277 37.13 -2.38 4.63
CA THR A 277 36.25 -2.88 3.56
C THR A 277 34.84 -2.33 3.69
N THR A 278 34.09 -2.33 2.58
CA THR A 278 32.70 -1.89 2.49
C THR A 278 31.94 -2.74 1.48
N SER A 279 30.62 -2.73 1.58
CA SER A 279 29.67 -3.39 0.68
C SER A 279 28.67 -2.37 0.16
N ASN A 280 28.07 -2.62 -1.01
CA ASN A 280 26.92 -1.84 -1.46
C ASN A 280 25.63 -2.48 -0.98
N GLN A 281 24.65 -1.64 -0.65
CA GLN A 281 23.30 -2.11 -0.38
C GLN A 281 22.65 -2.56 -1.70
N CYS A 282 22.42 -3.87 -1.85
CA CYS A 282 21.64 -4.43 -2.96
C CYS A 282 21.09 -5.83 -2.66
N HIS A 283 19.98 -6.19 -3.32
CA HIS A 283 19.46 -7.56 -3.25
C HIS A 283 20.34 -8.54 -4.00
N GLY A 284 20.69 -9.65 -3.34
CA GLY A 284 21.50 -10.72 -3.90
C GLY A 284 23.01 -10.46 -3.87
N CYS A 285 23.45 -9.26 -3.49
CA CYS A 285 24.88 -8.91 -3.43
C CYS A 285 25.40 -8.96 -1.99
N ASN A 286 24.81 -8.21 -1.05
CA ASN A 286 25.19 -8.13 0.37
C ASN A 286 24.07 -8.66 1.28
N THR A 287 22.97 -9.10 0.69
CA THR A 287 21.85 -9.78 1.35
C THR A 287 21.35 -10.94 0.48
N GLY A 288 21.06 -12.08 1.11
CA GLY A 288 20.48 -13.27 0.48
C GLY A 288 21.30 -14.54 0.77
N GLU A 289 20.83 -15.70 0.35
CA GLU A 289 21.48 -17.00 0.66
C GLU A 289 22.96 -17.07 0.23
N LYS A 290 23.33 -16.29 -0.80
CA LYS A 290 24.70 -16.20 -1.33
C LYS A 290 25.53 -15.10 -0.69
N ALA A 291 24.92 -14.18 0.07
CA ALA A 291 25.64 -13.10 0.72
C ALA A 291 26.51 -13.69 1.83
N ASN A 292 27.80 -13.39 1.74
CA ASN A 292 28.81 -13.85 2.66
C ASN A 292 29.90 -12.78 2.78
N LEU A 293 31.01 -13.09 3.44
CA LEU A 293 32.09 -12.14 3.66
C LEU A 293 32.64 -11.54 2.35
N ASN A 294 32.49 -12.23 1.22
CA ASN A 294 32.89 -11.74 -0.09
C ASN A 294 32.04 -10.56 -0.61
N SER A 295 30.89 -10.29 -0.01
CA SER A 295 30.09 -9.10 -0.28
C SER A 295 30.81 -7.81 0.14
N CYS A 296 31.83 -7.91 0.98
CA CYS A 296 32.75 -6.82 1.35
C CYS A 296 33.90 -6.72 0.32
N TYR A 297 33.55 -6.52 -0.95
CA TYR A 297 34.49 -6.55 -2.09
C TYR A 297 35.10 -5.19 -2.43
N GLN A 298 34.75 -4.14 -1.69
CA GLN A 298 35.22 -2.78 -1.93
C GLN A 298 35.99 -2.24 -0.73
N CYS A 299 36.84 -1.25 -0.96
CA CYS A 299 37.53 -0.52 0.10
C CYS A 299 36.83 0.78 0.45
N ILE A 300 36.99 1.22 1.70
CA ILE A 300 36.59 2.57 2.13
C ILE A 300 37.42 3.66 1.42
N GLU A 301 37.02 4.92 1.56
CA GLU A 301 37.74 6.04 0.93
C GLU A 301 39.23 6.08 1.30
N ASN A 302 40.09 6.41 0.33
CA ASN A 302 41.56 6.44 0.43
C ASN A 302 42.25 5.08 0.57
N TYR A 303 41.55 3.98 0.33
CA TYR A 303 42.12 2.64 0.22
C TYR A 303 41.83 2.03 -1.15
N TYR A 304 42.74 1.20 -1.65
CA TYR A 304 42.56 0.45 -2.89
C TYR A 304 42.60 -1.06 -2.64
N VAL A 305 41.91 -1.79 -3.51
CA VAL A 305 41.82 -3.25 -3.46
C VAL A 305 43.18 -3.83 -3.88
N SER A 306 43.88 -4.46 -2.94
CA SER A 306 45.15 -5.15 -3.19
C SER A 306 44.96 -6.65 -3.44
N GLU A 307 43.86 -7.22 -2.93
CA GLU A 307 43.40 -8.58 -3.19
C GLU A 307 41.87 -8.54 -3.29
N VAL A 308 41.32 -9.14 -4.34
CA VAL A 308 39.87 -9.20 -4.53
C VAL A 308 39.25 -10.17 -3.52
N ALA A 309 37.99 -9.95 -3.16
CA ALA A 309 37.27 -10.84 -2.27
C ALA A 309 37.15 -12.28 -2.84
N GLY A 310 37.15 -13.28 -1.95
CA GLY A 310 37.17 -14.69 -2.32
C GLY A 310 35.89 -15.23 -2.94
N GLU A 311 36.02 -16.31 -3.72
CA GLU A 311 34.88 -17.01 -4.34
C GLU A 311 34.09 -17.87 -3.34
N THR A 312 32.85 -18.20 -3.71
CA THR A 312 31.78 -18.70 -2.83
C THR A 312 31.98 -20.09 -2.19
N SER A 313 33.00 -20.88 -2.53
CA SER A 313 32.99 -22.34 -2.26
C SER A 313 33.97 -22.87 -1.20
N SER A 314 35.00 -22.15 -0.76
CA SER A 314 35.89 -22.63 0.33
C SER A 314 36.82 -21.59 0.96
N ASN A 315 37.12 -20.48 0.28
CA ASN A 315 37.98 -19.40 0.77
C ASN A 315 37.21 -18.08 0.82
N GLN A 316 36.10 -18.03 1.56
CA GLN A 316 35.35 -16.78 1.72
C GLN A 316 36.17 -15.80 2.56
N HIS A 317 36.61 -14.71 1.93
CA HIS A 317 37.29 -13.60 2.58
C HIS A 317 36.84 -12.29 1.93
N ALA A 318 36.88 -11.20 2.70
CA ALA A 318 36.65 -9.84 2.19
C ALA A 318 37.84 -9.38 1.34
N ALA A 319 37.68 -8.29 0.60
CA ALA A 319 38.81 -7.71 -0.12
C ALA A 319 39.93 -7.26 0.85
N THR A 320 41.20 -7.44 0.46
CA THR A 320 42.32 -6.90 1.23
C THR A 320 42.62 -5.48 0.75
N CYS A 321 42.47 -4.49 1.63
CA CYS A 321 42.62 -3.08 1.31
C CYS A 321 43.97 -2.52 1.77
N LYS A 322 44.61 -1.70 0.92
CA LYS A 322 45.84 -0.97 1.25
C LYS A 322 45.63 0.53 1.14
N PRO A 323 46.30 1.34 1.98
CA PRO A 323 46.19 2.78 1.91
C PRO A 323 46.74 3.27 0.57
N CYS A 324 46.08 4.29 0.02
CA CYS A 324 46.59 4.97 -1.15
C CYS A 324 47.96 5.62 -0.85
N PRO A 325 48.88 5.62 -1.83
CA PRO A 325 50.12 6.39 -1.71
C PRO A 325 49.89 7.85 -1.36
N GLU A 326 50.90 8.51 -0.81
CA GLU A 326 50.88 9.95 -0.57
C GLU A 326 50.47 10.71 -1.84
N ASN A 327 49.70 11.79 -1.64
CA ASN A 327 49.19 12.65 -2.70
C ASN A 327 48.24 11.96 -3.70
N SER A 328 47.63 10.85 -3.29
CA SER A 328 46.62 10.13 -4.04
C SER A 328 45.40 9.80 -3.19
N TYR A 329 44.30 9.49 -3.86
CA TYR A 329 43.05 9.07 -3.23
C TYR A 329 42.38 7.98 -4.04
N ASN A 330 41.46 7.27 -3.40
CA ASN A 330 40.53 6.42 -4.10
C ASN A 330 39.12 6.74 -3.59
N LYS A 331 38.16 6.81 -4.50
CA LYS A 331 36.75 6.98 -4.12
C LYS A 331 36.29 5.68 -3.46
N GLU A 332 35.50 5.78 -2.40
CA GLU A 332 34.87 4.61 -1.82
C GLU A 332 34.14 3.80 -2.90
N GLY A 333 34.33 2.48 -2.90
CA GLY A 333 33.70 1.59 -3.88
C GLY A 333 34.45 1.41 -5.20
N ALA A 334 35.49 2.20 -5.48
CA ALA A 334 36.24 2.05 -6.72
C ALA A 334 37.15 0.82 -6.68
N MET A 335 36.95 -0.11 -7.62
CA MET A 335 37.75 -1.35 -7.77
C MET A 335 39.14 -1.11 -8.42
N GLY A 336 39.55 0.15 -8.62
CA GLY A 336 40.77 0.52 -9.34
C GLY A 336 41.93 0.94 -8.45
N SER A 337 43.05 1.27 -9.09
CA SER A 337 44.19 1.92 -8.44
C SER A 337 43.84 3.34 -7.97
N CYS A 338 44.56 3.81 -6.96
CA CYS A 338 44.46 5.19 -6.49
C CYS A 338 44.71 6.19 -7.63
N GLN A 339 44.10 7.36 -7.51
CA GLN A 339 44.26 8.47 -8.44
C GLN A 339 45.05 9.57 -7.73
N CYS A 340 46.06 10.11 -8.38
CA CYS A 340 46.74 11.29 -7.86
C CYS A 340 45.76 12.45 -7.71
N PHE A 341 45.93 13.27 -6.68
CA PHE A 341 45.12 14.48 -6.52
C PHE A 341 45.29 15.45 -7.71
N ASP A 342 46.48 15.45 -8.29
CA ASP A 342 46.86 16.28 -9.42
C ASP A 342 46.52 15.63 -10.77
N GLN A 343 45.72 16.30 -11.58
CA GLN A 343 45.34 15.82 -12.93
C GLN A 343 46.53 15.75 -13.91
N PHE A 344 47.62 16.45 -13.63
CA PHE A 344 48.85 16.44 -14.40
C PHE A 344 49.92 15.50 -13.82
N ALA A 345 49.61 14.76 -12.74
CA ALA A 345 50.44 13.64 -12.29
C ALA A 345 50.14 12.37 -13.10
N GLU A 346 51.14 11.50 -13.24
CA GLU A 346 51.01 10.21 -13.90
C GLU A 346 49.97 9.35 -13.17
N LYS A 347 49.20 8.58 -13.94
CA LYS A 347 48.19 7.69 -13.37
C LYS A 347 48.91 6.55 -12.65
N LEU A 348 48.60 6.33 -11.38
CA LEU A 348 49.14 5.20 -10.63
C LEU A 348 48.72 3.88 -11.30
N ASN A 349 49.68 2.97 -11.40
CA ASN A 349 49.51 1.61 -11.92
C ASN A 349 50.14 0.63 -10.92
N TYR A 350 50.10 -0.67 -11.21
CA TYR A 350 50.64 -1.70 -10.31
C TYR A 350 52.14 -1.57 -9.99
N SER A 351 52.90 -0.86 -10.83
CA SER A 351 54.34 -0.65 -10.67
C SER A 351 54.68 0.74 -10.10
N SER A 352 53.75 1.69 -10.13
CA SER A 352 53.95 3.06 -9.67
C SER A 352 53.24 3.27 -8.34
N THR A 353 54.01 3.36 -7.27
CA THR A 353 53.54 3.56 -5.90
C THR A 353 53.66 5.01 -5.45
N LYS A 354 53.96 5.95 -6.35
CA LYS A 354 54.10 7.37 -6.02
C LYS A 354 53.53 8.23 -7.14
N CYS A 355 52.83 9.29 -6.77
CA CYS A 355 52.41 10.31 -7.72
C CYS A 355 53.63 11.11 -8.18
N GLU A 356 53.82 11.20 -9.49
CA GLU A 356 54.89 11.98 -10.11
C GLU A 356 54.30 12.82 -11.24
N CYS A 357 54.86 14.00 -11.51
CA CYS A 357 54.36 14.84 -12.59
C CYS A 357 54.58 14.17 -13.95
N LYS A 358 53.56 14.20 -14.82
CA LYS A 358 53.65 13.69 -16.20
C LYS A 358 54.83 14.31 -16.94
N TYR A 359 55.36 13.60 -17.93
CA TYR A 359 56.36 14.15 -18.84
C TYR A 359 55.94 15.52 -19.39
N GLY A 360 56.85 16.50 -19.30
CA GLY A 360 56.57 17.89 -19.66
C GLY A 360 56.01 18.76 -18.54
N TYR A 361 55.79 18.21 -17.33
CA TYR A 361 55.44 18.94 -16.12
C TYR A 361 56.58 18.84 -15.09
N THR A 362 56.62 19.77 -14.13
CA THR A 362 57.60 19.86 -13.04
C THR A 362 56.91 20.31 -11.76
N GLY A 363 57.56 20.14 -10.61
CA GLY A 363 57.01 20.49 -9.29
C GLY A 363 56.70 19.25 -8.45
N ASN A 364 56.00 19.46 -7.33
CA ASN A 364 55.49 18.40 -6.48
C ASN A 364 54.01 18.17 -6.79
N PRO A 365 53.51 16.92 -6.86
CA PRO A 365 52.09 16.66 -7.00
C PRO A 365 51.27 17.35 -5.89
N ALA A 366 50.05 17.76 -6.24
CA ALA A 366 49.11 18.34 -5.29
C ALA A 366 48.90 17.44 -4.06
N THR A 367 48.89 18.05 -2.86
CA THR A 367 48.67 17.33 -1.59
C THR A 367 47.20 17.22 -1.21
N LYS A 368 46.31 17.95 -1.92
CA LYS A 368 44.87 17.95 -1.72
C LYS A 368 44.13 17.85 -3.04
N LYS A 369 42.96 17.21 -3.00
CA LYS A 369 42.07 17.02 -4.16
C LYS A 369 41.63 18.36 -4.74
N GLY A 370 41.86 18.56 -6.03
CA GLY A 370 41.47 19.77 -6.76
C GLY A 370 42.53 20.87 -6.81
N GLU A 371 43.65 20.71 -6.10
CA GLU A 371 44.80 21.60 -6.23
C GLU A 371 45.69 21.20 -7.43
N ILE A 372 46.51 22.14 -7.90
CA ILE A 372 47.51 21.92 -8.96
C ILE A 372 48.89 22.10 -8.33
N GLY A 373 49.69 21.04 -8.31
CA GLY A 373 51.08 21.08 -7.89
C GLY A 373 52.06 20.90 -9.06
N CYS A 374 51.70 20.09 -10.05
CA CYS A 374 52.44 19.87 -11.28
C CYS A 374 52.16 20.99 -12.29
N VAL A 375 53.20 21.74 -12.65
CA VAL A 375 53.13 22.85 -13.62
C VAL A 375 53.89 22.54 -14.89
N LYS A 376 53.39 22.99 -16.04
CA LYS A 376 54.01 22.70 -17.35
C LYS A 376 55.41 23.32 -17.42
N LYS A 377 56.41 22.53 -17.82
CA LYS A 377 57.79 23.00 -18.01
C LYS A 377 57.80 24.12 -19.06
N GLY A 378 58.34 25.28 -18.68
CA GLY A 378 58.40 26.47 -19.54
C GLY A 378 57.18 27.39 -19.47
N SER A 379 56.14 27.05 -18.69
CA SER A 379 55.11 28.03 -18.34
C SER A 379 55.66 28.97 -17.27
N SER A 380 56.26 30.08 -17.70
CA SER A 380 56.66 31.20 -16.87
C SER A 380 55.42 31.88 -16.29
N SER A 381 54.75 31.26 -15.31
CA SER A 381 53.78 31.97 -14.47
C SER A 381 54.58 32.80 -13.47
N SER A 382 54.96 34.01 -13.89
CA SER A 382 55.20 35.13 -12.99
C SER A 382 53.95 35.32 -12.13
N GLY A 383 53.95 34.82 -10.89
CA GLY A 383 52.77 34.88 -10.04
C GLY A 383 53.06 34.46 -8.60
N SER A 384 53.84 35.29 -7.92
CA SER A 384 53.89 35.49 -6.46
C SER A 384 54.04 34.25 -5.57
N SER A 385 55.31 33.89 -5.35
CA SER A 385 55.76 33.25 -4.11
C SER A 385 55.55 34.20 -2.93
N GLY A 386 54.45 34.03 -2.20
CA GLY A 386 54.26 34.59 -0.85
C GLY A 386 54.87 33.65 0.19
N SER A 387 56.20 33.57 0.24
CA SER A 387 56.91 32.89 1.32
C SER A 387 56.82 33.74 2.59
N ASN A 388 56.14 33.26 3.63
CA ASN A 388 56.24 33.83 4.97
C ASN A 388 57.07 32.88 5.83
N SER A 389 58.38 33.12 5.87
CA SER A 389 59.32 32.53 6.81
C SER A 389 59.74 33.62 7.78
N ASN A 390 59.46 33.47 9.07
CA ASN A 390 60.05 34.31 10.10
C ASN A 390 60.76 33.42 11.13
N SER A 391 62.08 33.58 11.22
CA SER A 391 62.95 32.97 12.21
C SER A 391 63.90 34.03 12.75
N GLY A 392 63.96 34.15 14.08
CA GLY A 392 65.17 34.55 14.82
C GLY A 392 65.08 35.85 15.63
N SER A 393 65.00 35.71 16.97
CA SER A 393 66.16 35.90 17.88
C SER A 393 65.81 36.53 19.23
N GLN A 394 66.26 35.82 20.28
CA GLN A 394 66.85 36.24 21.56
C GLN A 394 66.43 37.57 22.22
N GLY A 395 66.12 37.50 23.54
CA GLY A 395 66.44 38.61 24.45
C GLY A 395 65.54 38.80 25.67
N ASN A 396 65.71 37.92 26.67
CA ASN A 396 65.83 38.20 28.11
C ASN A 396 64.82 39.09 28.90
N SER A 397 64.58 38.61 30.13
CA SER A 397 64.18 39.32 31.36
C SER A 397 62.70 39.51 31.71
N SER A 398 62.38 38.82 32.80
CA SER A 398 61.77 39.33 34.03
C SER A 398 60.28 39.07 34.31
N ASN A 399 60.11 38.26 35.35
CA ASN A 399 59.26 38.48 36.51
C ASN A 399 57.75 38.20 36.48
N THR A 400 57.39 37.51 37.57
CA THR A 400 56.21 37.68 38.43
C THR A 400 54.89 36.99 38.07
N ASN A 401 54.65 35.94 38.86
CA ASN A 401 53.53 35.75 39.78
C ASN A 401 52.16 35.29 39.28
N SER A 402 51.68 34.26 40.01
CA SER A 402 50.34 34.11 40.57
C SER A 402 49.20 34.04 39.55
N GLY A 403 48.62 32.87 39.29
CA GLY A 403 47.89 32.08 40.28
C GLY A 403 46.40 32.24 40.00
N SER A 404 45.69 31.12 39.81
CA SER A 404 44.43 30.78 40.47
C SER A 404 43.64 29.76 39.65
N SER A 405 43.50 28.60 40.26
CA SER A 405 42.35 27.70 40.22
C SER A 405 41.00 28.36 39.93
N GLY A 406 40.19 27.67 39.11
CA GLY A 406 38.79 28.04 38.85
C GLY A 406 37.99 26.85 38.31
N ASN A 407 37.78 25.87 39.18
CA ASN A 407 36.81 24.79 39.04
C ASN A 407 35.39 25.38 38.96
N SER A 408 34.49 24.87 38.12
CA SER A 408 33.03 25.00 38.29
C SER A 408 32.28 24.04 37.37
N SER A 409 31.94 22.88 37.93
CA SER A 409 30.74 22.13 37.63
C SER A 409 29.50 22.94 38.01
N ASN A 410 28.44 22.89 37.20
CA ASN A 410 27.08 22.81 37.76
C ASN A 410 26.05 22.25 36.77
N THR A 411 25.33 21.27 37.29
CA THR A 411 24.01 20.74 36.94
C THR A 411 22.95 21.84 36.77
N ASN A 412 21.89 21.61 35.97
CA ASN A 412 20.62 21.04 36.44
C ASN A 412 19.46 21.21 35.43
N SER A 413 18.49 20.27 35.48
CA SER A 413 17.03 20.38 35.17
C SER A 413 16.59 20.96 33.81
N GLY A 414 15.82 20.27 32.96
CA GLY A 414 14.58 19.54 33.23
C GLY A 414 13.36 20.44 32.96
N SER A 415 12.64 20.26 31.85
CA SER A 415 11.18 20.48 31.81
C SER A 415 10.54 19.97 30.51
N SER A 416 9.40 19.30 30.73
CA SER A 416 8.35 18.85 29.84
C SER A 416 7.63 19.96 29.07
N GLY A 417 7.12 19.65 27.87
CA GLY A 417 6.23 20.53 27.12
C GLY A 417 5.54 19.83 25.94
N ASN A 418 4.34 19.33 26.19
CA ASN A 418 3.33 18.88 25.23
C ASN A 418 2.94 19.97 24.20
N SER A 419 2.63 19.58 22.95
CA SER A 419 1.53 20.08 22.07
C SER A 419 1.76 19.56 20.63
N SER A 420 1.00 18.61 20.10
CA SER A 420 -0.36 18.72 19.51
C SER A 420 -0.44 19.50 18.19
N ASN A 421 -0.70 18.76 17.09
CA ASN A 421 -1.39 19.13 15.83
C ASN A 421 -0.81 20.30 14.98
N THR A 422 -0.78 20.25 13.64
CA THR A 422 -1.87 19.90 12.72
C THR A 422 -1.33 19.69 11.30
N ASN A 423 -2.02 18.83 10.55
CA ASN A 423 -1.92 18.53 9.12
C ASN A 423 -1.83 19.75 8.19
N SER A 424 -1.07 19.60 7.10
CA SER A 424 -1.29 20.12 5.73
C SER A 424 -0.18 19.50 4.86
N GLY A 425 -0.40 18.51 4.00
CA GLY A 425 -1.36 18.51 2.90
C GLY A 425 -0.73 19.16 1.66
N SER A 426 0.20 18.48 0.98
CA SER A 426 0.66 18.88 -0.36
C SER A 426 1.09 17.65 -1.16
N SER A 427 0.17 17.25 -2.05
CA SER A 427 0.37 16.23 -3.07
C SER A 427 1.18 16.82 -4.21
N GLY A 428 2.41 16.33 -4.40
CA GLY A 428 3.25 16.60 -5.57
C GLY A 428 3.40 15.33 -6.39
N SER A 429 2.63 15.21 -7.45
CA SER A 429 2.76 14.17 -8.47
C SER A 429 4.05 14.39 -9.24
N ASN A 430 4.89 13.36 -9.37
CA ASN A 430 5.94 13.33 -10.39
C ASN A 430 6.02 11.93 -11.01
N GLU A 431 5.61 11.88 -12.27
CA GLU A 431 5.86 10.81 -13.22
C GLU A 431 7.35 10.81 -13.60
N ASN A 432 8.01 9.64 -13.62
CA ASN A 432 8.63 9.13 -14.85
C ASN A 432 9.38 7.79 -14.70
N SER A 433 9.30 7.04 -15.80
CA SER A 433 10.31 6.14 -16.39
C SER A 433 10.39 4.67 -15.95
N GLU A 434 9.74 3.86 -16.80
CA GLU A 434 10.23 2.66 -17.48
C GLU A 434 11.60 2.06 -17.07
N LYS A 435 11.60 0.77 -16.74
CA LYS A 435 12.44 -0.21 -17.44
C LYS A 435 11.88 -1.63 -17.35
N LYS A 436 11.93 -2.31 -18.49
CA LYS A 436 11.64 -3.74 -18.70
C LYS A 436 12.54 -4.62 -17.82
N ASP A 437 11.98 -5.71 -17.31
CA ASP A 437 12.65 -7.01 -17.37
C ASP A 437 11.63 -8.16 -17.40
N LYS A 438 12.08 -9.22 -18.04
CA LYS A 438 11.37 -10.39 -18.56
C LYS A 438 11.72 -11.57 -17.66
N GLU A 439 10.74 -12.25 -17.06
CA GLU A 439 10.68 -13.72 -16.98
C GLU A 439 9.41 -14.26 -16.27
N THR A 440 8.76 -15.19 -16.98
CA THR A 440 8.12 -16.44 -16.55
C THR A 440 7.29 -16.47 -15.26
N SER A 441 5.94 -16.48 -15.40
CA SER A 441 5.02 -16.95 -14.36
C SER A 441 4.05 -18.00 -14.91
N GLU A 442 3.98 -19.13 -14.22
CA GLU A 442 2.93 -20.16 -14.34
C GLU A 442 1.55 -19.55 -14.07
N SER A 443 0.55 -19.97 -14.86
CA SER A 443 -0.79 -19.42 -14.81
C SER A 443 -1.63 -20.05 -13.68
N GLN A 444 -2.04 -19.23 -12.72
CA GLN A 444 -3.22 -19.48 -11.92
C GLN A 444 -4.37 -18.62 -12.45
N SER A 445 -5.48 -19.27 -12.80
CA SER A 445 -6.65 -18.66 -13.43
C SER A 445 -7.44 -17.79 -12.45
N ILE A 446 -7.30 -16.48 -12.58
CA ILE A 446 -8.14 -15.49 -11.89
C ILE A 446 -9.42 -15.30 -12.71
N ASN A 447 -10.57 -15.66 -12.13
CA ASN A 447 -11.88 -15.45 -12.75
C ASN A 447 -12.41 -14.05 -12.40
N VAL A 448 -11.88 -13.03 -13.08
CA VAL A 448 -12.42 -11.66 -13.04
C VAL A 448 -13.49 -11.55 -14.14
N SER A 449 -14.74 -11.30 -13.75
CA SER A 449 -15.82 -10.92 -14.68
C SER A 449 -15.63 -9.47 -15.13
N THR A 450 -14.51 -9.19 -15.81
CA THR A 450 -14.31 -7.98 -16.58
C THR A 450 -14.91 -8.21 -17.96
N ASN A 451 -15.81 -7.32 -18.38
CA ASN A 451 -16.44 -7.33 -19.71
C ASN A 451 -15.37 -7.58 -20.79
N SER A 452 -15.42 -8.74 -21.46
CA SER A 452 -14.32 -9.20 -22.33
C SER A 452 -14.04 -8.27 -23.51
N ALA A 453 -14.98 -7.36 -23.81
CA ALA A 453 -14.80 -6.30 -24.80
C ALA A 453 -13.69 -5.30 -24.42
N ASN A 454 -13.60 -4.90 -23.14
CA ASN A 454 -12.61 -3.91 -22.69
C ASN A 454 -11.18 -4.46 -22.76
N LEU A 455 -10.99 -5.74 -22.42
CA LEU A 455 -9.67 -6.40 -22.50
C LEU A 455 -9.21 -6.57 -23.96
N LYS A 456 -10.16 -6.88 -24.87
CA LYS A 456 -9.88 -7.03 -26.31
C LYS A 456 -9.49 -5.69 -26.95
N ILE A 457 -10.15 -4.59 -26.56
CA ILE A 457 -9.80 -3.25 -27.04
C ILE A 457 -8.42 -2.84 -26.54
N LEU A 458 -8.10 -3.08 -25.25
CA LEU A 458 -6.79 -2.76 -24.69
C LEU A 458 -5.65 -3.57 -25.36
N ALA A 459 -5.88 -4.86 -25.61
CA ALA A 459 -4.93 -5.72 -26.32
C ALA A 459 -4.72 -5.27 -27.77
N LEU A 460 -5.78 -4.83 -28.46
CA LEU A 460 -5.68 -4.30 -29.83
C LEU A 460 -4.92 -2.97 -29.86
N MET A 461 -5.13 -2.10 -28.87
CA MET A 461 -4.37 -0.84 -28.75
C MET A 461 -2.89 -1.08 -28.46
N MET A 462 -2.54 -2.06 -27.61
CA MET A 462 -1.13 -2.42 -27.38
C MET A 462 -0.48 -2.99 -28.64
N LEU A 463 -1.18 -3.85 -29.40
CA LEU A 463 -0.68 -4.37 -30.68
C LEU A 463 -0.46 -3.26 -31.72
N LEU A 464 -1.36 -2.28 -31.79
CA LEU A 464 -1.21 -1.10 -32.65
C LEU A 464 -0.05 -0.20 -32.21
N ALA A 465 0.16 -0.02 -30.90
CA ALA A 465 1.28 0.75 -30.36
C ALA A 465 2.64 0.08 -30.61
N ILE A 466 2.70 -1.24 -30.76
CA ILE A 466 3.92 -1.99 -31.12
C ILE A 466 4.21 -1.93 -32.63
N LEU A 467 3.18 -1.69 -33.46
CA LEU A 467 3.28 -1.67 -34.92
C LEU A 467 3.52 -0.27 -35.52
N ILE A 468 3.37 0.79 -34.70
CA ILE A 468 3.77 2.17 -35.01
C ILE A 468 5.22 2.35 -34.58
#